data_AF-A0A349QVK1-F1
#
_entry.id   AF-A0A349QVK1-F1
#
_cell.length_a   1.000
_cell.length_b   1.000
_cell.length_c   1.000
_cell.angle_alpha   90.00
_cell.angle_beta   90.00
_cell.angle_gamma   90.00
#
_symmetry.space_group_name_H-M   'P 1'
#
loop_
_entity.id
_entity.type
_entity.pdbx_description
1 polymer ?
#
loop_
_entity_poly.entity_id
_entity_poly.type
_entity_poly.pdbx_seq_one_letter_code
_entity_poly.pdbx_strand_id
1 'polypeptide(L)'
;MYKKEDHEFTYPELPEQLKKFKQFREDYYNTHDLLSTEIRKAKKSSSLTMEYHIYLSLFEHHVHFLEILCIGEYFSNGSLSERLIRLEDFLPEIKTLMLKKTETTYFITEALNSAQKADDHEDYMYVKDEFGDAITDTEQKFYYLVDRIFRETKRAVKKPEQKPILIENKTVSPYEPVVKILTKHFNIEEIFLFNQQEIYSADQKTTVLYLLLISNKI
;
A
#
# COMPACT_ATOMS: atom_id res chain seq x y z
N MET A 1 26.10 30.77 -1.49
CA MET A 1 24.89 31.23 -2.20
C MET A 1 24.30 30.04 -2.94
N TYR A 2 23.23 29.44 -2.43
CA TYR A 2 22.47 28.44 -3.18
C TYR A 2 21.54 29.18 -4.14
N LYS A 3 21.71 28.96 -5.45
CA LYS A 3 20.72 29.40 -6.44
C LYS A 3 19.51 28.49 -6.31
N LYS A 4 18.36 29.09 -6.04
CA LYS A 4 17.07 28.40 -6.07
C LYS A 4 16.78 28.13 -7.56
N GLU A 5 16.89 26.87 -7.99
CA GLU A 5 16.40 26.48 -9.30
C GLU A 5 14.88 26.41 -9.22
N ASP A 6 14.21 27.36 -9.88
CA ASP A 6 12.77 27.37 -10.03
C ASP A 6 12.38 26.27 -11.04
N HIS A 7 12.30 25.03 -10.58
CA HIS A 7 11.64 23.97 -11.32
C HIS A 7 10.12 24.14 -11.19
N GLU A 8 9.51 24.82 -12.16
CA GLU A 8 8.06 24.72 -12.36
C GLU A 8 7.72 23.29 -12.80
N PHE A 9 7.08 22.53 -11.92
CA PHE A 9 6.49 21.26 -12.27
C PHE A 9 5.26 21.49 -13.16
N THR A 10 5.45 21.41 -14.47
CA THR A 10 4.34 21.46 -15.42
C THR A 10 3.67 20.09 -15.49
N TYR A 11 2.47 19.97 -14.91
CA TYR A 11 1.65 18.76 -15.07
C TYR A 11 0.98 18.74 -16.45
N PRO A 12 0.75 17.55 -17.06
CA PRO A 12 -0.02 17.44 -18.28
C PRO A 12 -1.41 18.04 -18.11
N GLU A 13 -2.04 18.52 -19.18
CA GLU A 13 -3.40 19.04 -19.06
C GLU A 13 -4.38 17.93 -18.62
N LEU A 14 -5.44 18.30 -17.89
CA LEU A 14 -6.45 17.37 -17.37
C LEU A 14 -7.00 16.37 -18.42
N PRO A 15 -7.29 16.77 -19.69
CA PRO A 15 -7.72 15.82 -20.72
C PRO A 15 -6.69 14.72 -21.01
N GLU A 16 -5.40 15.07 -21.02
CA GLU A 16 -4.31 14.12 -21.25
C GLU A 16 -4.15 13.17 -20.06
N GLN A 17 -4.22 13.70 -18.84
CA GLN A 17 -4.21 12.88 -17.62
C GLN A 17 -5.36 11.88 -17.60
N LEU A 18 -6.58 12.31 -17.94
CA LEU A 18 -7.74 11.44 -17.99
C LEU A 18 -7.65 10.38 -19.10
N LYS A 19 -7.00 10.70 -20.23
CA LYS A 19 -6.74 9.73 -21.30
C LYS A 19 -5.76 8.66 -20.83
N LYS A 20 -4.64 9.05 -20.21
CA LYS A 20 -3.66 8.13 -19.61
C LYS A 20 -4.30 7.24 -18.54
N PHE A 21 -5.09 7.83 -17.66
CA PHE A 21 -5.84 7.10 -16.63
C PHE A 21 -6.84 6.09 -17.22
N LYS A 22 -7.51 6.45 -18.32
CA LYS A 22 -8.42 5.55 -19.01
C LYS A 22 -7.68 4.33 -19.57
N GLN A 23 -6.55 4.55 -20.26
CA GLN A 23 -5.72 3.46 -20.79
C GLN A 23 -5.25 2.54 -19.67
N PHE A 24 -4.70 3.12 -18.60
CA PHE A 24 -4.25 2.38 -17.43
C PHE A 24 -5.36 1.50 -16.84
N ARG A 25 -6.58 2.02 -16.73
CA ARG A 25 -7.75 1.25 -16.28
C ARG A 25 -8.16 0.14 -17.27
N GLU A 26 -8.04 0.38 -18.57
CA GLU A 26 -8.31 -0.66 -19.59
C GLU A 26 -7.28 -1.79 -19.50
N ASP A 27 -6.00 -1.48 -19.29
CA ASP A 27 -4.93 -2.47 -19.13
C ASP A 27 -5.18 -3.39 -17.91
N TYR A 28 -5.71 -2.82 -16.82
CA TYR A 28 -6.16 -3.59 -15.66
C TYR A 28 -7.23 -4.63 -16.04
N TYR A 29 -8.33 -4.21 -16.68
CA TYR A 29 -9.44 -5.10 -16.99
C TYR A 29 -9.07 -6.15 -18.03
N ASN A 30 -8.30 -5.77 -19.06
CA ASN A 30 -7.88 -6.71 -20.09
C ASN A 30 -7.08 -7.87 -19.50
N THR A 31 -6.14 -7.57 -18.59
CA THR A 31 -5.33 -8.59 -17.92
C THR A 31 -6.15 -9.41 -16.93
N HIS A 32 -7.05 -8.76 -16.18
CA HIS A 32 -7.98 -9.45 -15.28
C HIS A 32 -8.88 -10.45 -16.03
N ASP A 33 -9.47 -10.04 -17.15
CA ASP A 33 -10.33 -10.88 -17.97
C ASP A 33 -9.57 -12.07 -18.59
N LEU A 34 -8.32 -11.84 -19.00
CA LEU A 34 -7.42 -12.88 -19.49
C LEU A 34 -7.14 -13.92 -18.39
N LEU A 35 -6.66 -13.50 -17.23
CA LEU A 35 -6.35 -14.40 -16.11
C LEU A 35 -7.60 -15.12 -15.60
N SER A 36 -8.74 -14.43 -15.53
CA SER A 36 -10.05 -15.02 -15.21
C SER A 36 -10.45 -16.11 -16.21
N THR A 37 -10.12 -15.93 -17.49
CA THR A 37 -10.34 -16.94 -18.53
C THR A 37 -9.44 -18.15 -18.34
N GLU A 38 -8.16 -17.94 -18.01
CA GLU A 38 -7.22 -19.02 -17.72
C GLU A 38 -7.60 -19.81 -16.46
N ILE A 39 -8.05 -19.14 -15.39
CA ILE A 39 -8.61 -19.82 -14.19
C ILE A 39 -9.76 -20.74 -14.59
N ARG A 40 -10.71 -20.25 -15.42
CA ARG A 40 -11.82 -21.09 -15.89
C ARG A 40 -11.35 -22.29 -16.71
N LYS A 41 -10.26 -22.16 -17.47
CA LYS A 41 -9.67 -23.29 -18.23
C LYS A 41 -9.02 -24.29 -17.29
N ALA A 42 -8.23 -23.83 -16.31
CA ALA A 42 -7.60 -24.67 -15.29
C ALA A 42 -8.64 -25.44 -14.46
N LYS A 43 -9.73 -24.78 -14.05
CA LYS A 43 -10.89 -25.42 -13.40
C LYS A 43 -11.49 -26.53 -14.26
N LYS A 44 -11.68 -26.27 -15.57
CA LYS A 44 -12.20 -27.29 -16.51
C LYS A 44 -11.27 -28.47 -16.71
N SER A 45 -9.95 -28.26 -16.66
CA SER A 45 -8.95 -29.33 -16.74
C SER A 45 -8.68 -30.01 -15.39
N SER A 46 -9.38 -29.61 -14.31
CA SER A 46 -9.18 -30.12 -12.94
C SER A 46 -7.72 -29.98 -12.47
N SER A 47 -7.03 -28.92 -12.89
CA SER A 47 -5.66 -28.63 -12.48
C SER A 47 -5.62 -27.54 -11.42
N LEU A 48 -5.69 -27.96 -10.15
CA LEU A 48 -5.71 -27.04 -9.01
C LEU A 48 -4.40 -26.26 -8.84
N THR A 49 -3.26 -26.91 -9.06
CA THR A 49 -1.95 -26.25 -9.01
C THR A 49 -1.86 -25.12 -10.04
N MET A 50 -2.29 -25.39 -11.27
CA MET A 50 -2.35 -24.36 -12.32
C MET A 50 -3.33 -23.25 -11.96
N GLU A 51 -4.51 -23.59 -11.43
CA GLU A 51 -5.48 -22.62 -10.95
C GLU A 51 -4.88 -21.68 -9.90
N TYR A 52 -4.18 -22.22 -8.91
CA TYR A 52 -3.60 -21.44 -7.81
C TYR A 52 -2.45 -20.54 -8.27
N HIS A 53 -1.63 -21.00 -9.23
CA HIS A 53 -0.63 -20.14 -9.86
C HIS A 53 -1.25 -18.96 -10.62
N ILE A 54 -2.35 -19.19 -11.34
CA ILE A 54 -3.04 -18.11 -12.04
C ILE A 54 -3.71 -17.15 -11.05
N TYR A 55 -4.30 -17.65 -9.96
CA TYR A 55 -4.79 -16.79 -8.88
C TYR A 55 -3.68 -15.97 -8.25
N LEU A 56 -2.49 -16.54 -8.03
CA LEU A 56 -1.34 -15.79 -7.53
C LEU A 56 -1.00 -14.61 -8.45
N SER A 57 -0.90 -14.86 -9.77
CA SER A 57 -0.71 -13.79 -10.76
C SER A 57 -1.84 -12.75 -10.74
N LEU A 58 -3.08 -13.18 -10.51
CA LEU A 58 -4.24 -12.29 -10.44
C LEU A 58 -4.21 -11.38 -9.21
N PHE A 59 -3.82 -11.90 -8.05
CA PHE A 59 -3.60 -11.08 -6.85
C PHE A 59 -2.42 -10.13 -7.01
N GLU A 60 -1.31 -10.58 -7.61
CA GLU A 60 -0.17 -9.71 -7.91
C GLU A 60 -0.55 -8.57 -8.85
N HIS A 61 -1.40 -8.86 -9.84
CA HIS A 61 -1.98 -7.86 -10.74
C HIS A 61 -2.85 -6.86 -9.99
N HIS A 62 -3.75 -7.32 -9.11
CA HIS A 62 -4.53 -6.42 -8.26
C HIS A 62 -3.64 -5.51 -7.42
N VAL A 63 -2.66 -6.08 -6.73
CA VAL A 63 -1.73 -5.35 -5.86
C VAL A 63 -0.91 -4.34 -6.65
N HIS A 64 -0.43 -4.69 -7.84
CA HIS A 64 0.30 -3.75 -8.71
C HIS A 64 -0.51 -2.48 -8.99
N PHE A 65 -1.78 -2.63 -9.34
CA PHE A 65 -2.66 -1.48 -9.60
C PHE A 65 -3.01 -0.70 -8.34
N LEU A 66 -3.22 -1.37 -7.20
CA LEU A 66 -3.44 -0.69 -5.92
C LEU A 66 -2.22 0.10 -5.45
N GLU A 67 -1.01 -0.44 -5.62
CA GLU A 67 0.24 0.26 -5.30
C GLU A 67 0.33 1.57 -6.09
N ILE A 68 0.14 1.51 -7.42
CA ILE A 68 0.16 2.71 -8.26
C ILE A 68 -0.94 3.70 -7.87
N LEU A 69 -2.16 3.22 -7.59
CA LEU A 69 -3.31 4.09 -7.30
C LEU A 69 -3.25 4.74 -5.91
N CYS A 70 -2.69 4.05 -4.91
CA CYS A 70 -2.66 4.52 -3.52
C CYS A 70 -1.33 5.16 -3.13
N ILE A 71 -0.22 4.65 -3.65
CA ILE A 71 1.15 5.04 -3.27
C ILE A 71 1.80 5.88 -4.38
N GLY A 72 1.40 5.69 -5.63
CA GLY A 72 1.97 6.37 -6.79
C GLY A 72 3.20 5.68 -7.38
N GLU A 73 3.59 4.53 -6.81
CA GLU A 73 4.70 3.68 -7.25
C GLU A 73 4.28 2.21 -7.09
N TYR A 74 4.94 1.29 -7.78
CA TYR A 74 4.75 -0.15 -7.59
C TYR A 74 6.04 -0.82 -7.12
N PHE A 75 5.90 -1.89 -6.35
CA PHE A 75 7.04 -2.60 -5.80
C PHE A 75 7.20 -3.93 -6.54
N SER A 76 8.10 -3.95 -7.53
CA SER A 76 8.45 -5.19 -8.26
C SER A 76 9.21 -6.20 -7.41
N ASN A 77 9.87 -5.72 -6.34
CA ASN A 77 10.66 -6.54 -5.46
C ASN A 77 9.86 -6.89 -4.19
N GLY A 78 9.86 -8.17 -3.86
CA GLY A 78 9.23 -8.69 -2.65
C GLY A 78 8.04 -9.60 -2.93
N SER A 79 7.75 -10.44 -1.96
CA SER A 79 6.61 -11.36 -1.99
C SER A 79 5.29 -10.60 -1.99
N LEU A 80 4.22 -11.26 -2.48
CA LEU A 80 2.86 -10.74 -2.43
C LEU A 80 2.47 -10.31 -1.01
N SER A 81 2.86 -11.05 0.03
CA SER A 81 2.59 -10.70 1.43
C SER A 81 3.24 -9.38 1.84
N GLU A 82 4.52 -9.16 1.50
CA GLU A 82 5.23 -7.91 1.81
C GLU A 82 4.58 -6.71 1.12
N ARG A 83 4.17 -6.91 -0.13
CA ARG A 83 3.47 -5.88 -0.92
C ARG A 83 2.10 -5.55 -0.34
N LEU A 84 1.33 -6.55 0.08
CA LEU A 84 0.05 -6.36 0.75
C LEU A 84 0.17 -5.60 2.08
N ILE A 85 1.22 -5.87 2.88
CA ILE A 85 1.47 -5.15 4.13
C ILE A 85 1.62 -3.65 3.90
N ARG A 86 2.35 -3.24 2.85
CA ARG A 86 2.52 -1.81 2.50
C ARG A 86 1.20 -1.14 2.16
N LEU A 87 0.26 -1.89 1.60
CA LEU A 87 -1.07 -1.38 1.26
C LEU A 87 -2.01 -1.31 2.49
N GLU A 88 -1.70 -1.96 3.60
CA GLU A 88 -2.59 -1.98 4.79
C GLU A 88 -2.85 -0.59 5.37
N ASP A 89 -1.86 0.31 5.32
CA ASP A 89 -1.99 1.67 5.84
C ASP A 89 -2.96 2.53 5.02
N PHE A 90 -3.11 2.21 3.74
CA PHE A 90 -4.01 2.88 2.81
C PHE A 90 -5.36 2.16 2.72
N LEU A 91 -5.34 0.83 2.80
CA LEU A 91 -6.46 -0.08 2.56
C LEU A 91 -6.52 -1.13 3.68
N PRO A 92 -6.95 -0.75 4.90
CA PRO A 92 -6.94 -1.65 6.05
C PRO A 92 -7.85 -2.88 5.87
N GLU A 93 -8.84 -2.80 4.97
CA GLU A 93 -9.69 -3.93 4.58
C GLU A 93 -8.94 -5.12 3.99
N ILE A 94 -7.71 -4.92 3.45
CA ILE A 94 -6.84 -6.00 2.97
C ILE A 94 -6.58 -7.04 4.07
N LYS A 95 -6.43 -6.60 5.33
CA LYS A 95 -6.23 -7.51 6.48
C LYS A 95 -7.33 -8.55 6.59
N THR A 96 -8.57 -8.09 6.41
CA THR A 96 -9.76 -8.94 6.51
C THR A 96 -9.94 -9.77 5.25
N LEU A 97 -9.75 -9.17 4.06
CA LEU A 97 -9.90 -9.87 2.80
C LEU A 97 -8.91 -11.03 2.65
N MET A 98 -7.63 -10.78 2.93
CA MET A 98 -6.57 -11.79 2.79
C MET A 98 -6.45 -12.72 4.01
N LEU A 99 -7.27 -12.48 5.05
CA LEU A 99 -7.23 -13.19 6.33
C LEU A 99 -5.82 -13.14 6.94
N LYS A 100 -5.47 -12.00 7.56
CA LYS A 100 -4.16 -11.81 8.19
C LYS A 100 -3.89 -12.91 9.23
N LYS A 101 -2.77 -13.62 9.06
CA LYS A 101 -2.36 -14.76 9.90
C LYS A 101 -1.33 -14.35 10.94
N THR A 102 -0.34 -13.58 10.52
CA THR A 102 0.70 -13.00 11.37
C THR A 102 0.94 -11.56 10.96
N GLU A 103 1.87 -10.85 11.62
CA GLU A 103 2.25 -9.50 11.19
C GLU A 103 2.75 -9.44 9.74
N THR A 104 3.35 -10.53 9.25
CA THR A 104 4.02 -10.57 7.94
C THR A 104 3.35 -11.48 6.92
N THR A 105 2.28 -12.20 7.28
CA THR A 105 1.68 -13.23 6.42
C THR A 105 0.17 -13.29 6.45
N TYR A 106 -0.40 -13.85 5.39
CA TYR A 106 -1.83 -13.99 5.17
C TYR A 106 -2.18 -15.44 4.83
N PHE A 107 -3.37 -15.90 5.24
CA PHE A 107 -3.80 -17.26 4.94
C PHE A 107 -3.99 -17.49 3.43
N ILE A 108 -4.55 -16.52 2.71
CA ILE A 108 -4.78 -16.64 1.26
C ILE A 108 -3.45 -16.72 0.50
N THR A 109 -2.45 -15.90 0.85
CA THR A 109 -1.13 -15.99 0.19
C THR A 109 -0.42 -17.30 0.51
N GLU A 110 -0.54 -17.82 1.73
CA GLU A 110 0.01 -19.12 2.09
C GLU A 110 -0.68 -20.28 1.34
N ALA A 111 -2.00 -20.21 1.15
CA ALA A 111 -2.75 -21.19 0.38
C ALA A 111 -2.32 -21.19 -1.08
N LEU A 112 -2.18 -20.02 -1.70
CA LEU A 112 -1.70 -19.91 -3.09
C LEU A 112 -0.27 -20.44 -3.25
N ASN A 113 0.62 -20.08 -2.32
CA ASN A 113 2.01 -20.57 -2.33
C ASN A 113 2.14 -22.08 -2.07
N SER A 114 1.05 -22.76 -1.69
CA SER A 114 1.06 -24.23 -1.59
C SER A 114 1.18 -24.91 -2.95
N ALA A 115 0.75 -24.25 -4.04
CA ALA A 115 0.94 -24.73 -5.40
C ALA A 115 2.43 -24.78 -5.79
N GLN A 116 3.20 -23.74 -5.47
CA GLN A 116 4.65 -23.74 -5.67
C GLN A 116 5.32 -24.88 -4.89
N LYS A 117 4.91 -25.11 -3.65
CA LYS A 117 5.45 -26.22 -2.84
C LYS A 117 5.14 -27.60 -3.44
N ALA A 118 3.95 -27.76 -4.00
CA ALA A 118 3.57 -29.00 -4.67
C ALA A 118 4.45 -29.26 -5.90
N ASP A 119 4.79 -28.22 -6.66
CA ASP A 119 5.71 -28.32 -7.80
C ASP A 119 7.15 -28.62 -7.34
N ASP A 120 7.65 -27.90 -6.33
CA ASP A 120 9.01 -28.06 -5.81
C ASP A 120 9.26 -29.47 -5.24
N HIS A 121 8.22 -30.10 -4.68
CA HIS A 121 8.29 -31.44 -4.09
C HIS A 121 7.71 -32.54 -4.99
N GLU A 122 7.22 -32.19 -6.18
CA GLU A 122 6.49 -33.09 -7.09
C GLU A 122 5.37 -33.89 -6.40
N ASP A 123 4.71 -33.28 -5.41
CA ASP A 123 3.70 -33.93 -4.57
C ASP A 123 2.45 -33.04 -4.41
N TYR A 124 1.36 -33.51 -5.02
CA TYR A 124 0.08 -32.82 -5.01
C TYR A 124 -0.55 -32.68 -3.61
N MET A 125 -0.13 -33.50 -2.63
CA MET A 125 -0.63 -33.43 -1.25
C MET A 125 -0.29 -32.10 -0.56
N TYR A 126 0.65 -31.33 -1.10
CA TYR A 126 0.94 -29.99 -0.59
C TYR A 126 -0.12 -28.95 -0.96
N VAL A 127 -0.90 -29.16 -2.04
CA VAL A 127 -1.91 -28.18 -2.48
C VAL A 127 -3.08 -28.17 -1.51
N LYS A 128 -3.38 -26.99 -0.95
CA LYS A 128 -4.46 -26.83 0.04
C LYS A 128 -5.82 -26.58 -0.62
N ASP A 129 -6.39 -27.63 -1.23
CA ASP A 129 -7.67 -27.60 -1.96
C ASP A 129 -8.83 -27.01 -1.15
N GLU A 130 -8.84 -27.19 0.17
CA GLU A 130 -9.89 -26.71 1.06
C GLU A 130 -10.07 -25.17 1.05
N PHE A 131 -9.14 -24.42 0.48
CA PHE A 131 -9.21 -22.96 0.37
C PHE A 131 -9.74 -22.45 -0.98
N GLY A 132 -10.09 -23.31 -1.94
CA GLY A 132 -10.47 -22.89 -3.30
C GLY A 132 -11.63 -21.87 -3.35
N ASP A 133 -12.69 -22.12 -2.58
CA ASP A 133 -13.84 -21.20 -2.48
C ASP A 133 -13.44 -19.87 -1.82
N ALA A 134 -12.65 -19.93 -0.75
CA ALA A 134 -12.18 -18.73 -0.05
C ALA A 134 -11.27 -17.87 -0.95
N ILE A 135 -10.42 -18.49 -1.77
CA ILE A 135 -9.57 -17.81 -2.75
C ILE A 135 -10.46 -17.12 -3.80
N THR A 136 -11.44 -17.83 -4.35
CA THR A 136 -12.37 -17.29 -5.36
C THR A 136 -13.15 -16.09 -4.81
N ASP A 137 -13.72 -16.23 -3.62
CA ASP A 137 -14.46 -15.15 -2.95
C ASP A 137 -13.57 -13.94 -2.63
N THR A 138 -12.32 -14.19 -2.23
CA THR A 138 -11.36 -13.13 -1.92
C THR A 138 -10.96 -12.37 -3.17
N GLU A 139 -10.71 -13.08 -4.28
CA GLU A 139 -10.41 -12.46 -5.57
C GLU A 139 -11.54 -11.54 -6.01
N GLN A 140 -12.79 -12.01 -5.96
CA GLN A 140 -13.94 -11.18 -6.35
C GLN A 140 -14.04 -9.91 -5.49
N LYS A 141 -13.77 -10.00 -4.19
CA LYS A 141 -13.74 -8.83 -3.30
C LYS A 141 -12.58 -7.88 -3.65
N PHE A 142 -11.41 -8.41 -4.01
CA PHE A 142 -10.28 -7.62 -4.47
C PHE A 142 -10.58 -6.90 -5.79
N TYR A 143 -11.22 -7.57 -6.73
CA TYR A 143 -11.69 -6.93 -7.96
C TYR A 143 -12.57 -5.71 -7.68
N TYR A 144 -13.55 -5.85 -6.79
CA TYR A 144 -14.42 -4.73 -6.42
C TYR A 144 -13.69 -3.62 -5.65
N LEU A 145 -12.70 -3.98 -4.82
CA LEU A 145 -11.82 -3.02 -4.15
C LEU A 145 -11.06 -2.18 -5.18
N VAL A 146 -10.39 -2.81 -6.15
CA VAL A 146 -9.64 -2.09 -7.20
C VAL A 146 -10.57 -1.20 -8.02
N ASP A 147 -11.73 -1.72 -8.44
CA ASP A 147 -12.72 -0.95 -9.21
C ASP A 147 -13.28 0.24 -8.41
N ARG A 148 -13.46 0.10 -7.09
CA ARG A 148 -13.81 1.21 -6.19
C ARG A 148 -12.71 2.27 -6.18
N ILE A 149 -11.45 1.88 -5.99
CA ILE A 149 -10.32 2.81 -5.95
C ILE A 149 -10.17 3.55 -7.29
N PHE A 150 -10.28 2.87 -8.43
CA PHE A 150 -10.31 3.54 -9.75
C PHE A 150 -11.38 4.63 -9.85
N ARG A 151 -12.59 4.37 -9.33
CA ARG A 151 -13.66 5.39 -9.33
C ARG A 151 -13.32 6.56 -8.43
N GLU A 152 -12.78 6.29 -7.24
CA GLU A 152 -12.39 7.31 -6.26
C GLU A 152 -11.27 8.19 -6.80
N THR A 153 -10.20 7.59 -7.34
CA THR A 153 -9.09 8.32 -7.98
C THR A 153 -9.60 9.20 -9.13
N LYS A 154 -10.45 8.67 -10.02
CA LYS A 154 -11.05 9.44 -11.11
C LYS A 154 -11.90 10.61 -10.61
N ARG A 155 -12.65 10.41 -9.52
CA ARG A 155 -13.46 11.47 -8.90
C ARG A 155 -12.56 12.56 -8.31
N ALA A 156 -11.50 12.19 -7.60
CA ALA A 156 -10.55 13.11 -7.01
C ALA A 156 -9.85 13.98 -8.07
N VAL A 157 -9.50 13.40 -9.23
CA VAL A 157 -8.91 14.16 -10.35
C VAL A 157 -9.91 15.12 -11.01
N LYS A 158 -11.17 14.71 -11.18
CA LYS A 158 -12.20 15.54 -11.85
C LYS A 158 -12.79 16.63 -10.98
N LYS A 159 -12.89 16.35 -9.68
CA LYS A 159 -13.33 17.26 -8.65
C LYS A 159 -12.22 17.22 -7.61
N PRO A 160 -11.10 17.91 -7.83
CA PRO A 160 -10.20 18.16 -6.72
C PRO A 160 -11.08 18.85 -5.70
N GLU A 161 -11.41 18.17 -4.59
CA GLU A 161 -12.05 18.86 -3.49
C GLU A 161 -11.13 20.04 -3.23
N GLN A 162 -11.61 21.26 -3.44
CA GLN A 162 -11.03 22.45 -2.84
C GLN A 162 -11.31 22.35 -1.34
N LYS A 163 -10.90 21.26 -0.69
CA LYS A 163 -10.25 21.43 0.58
C LYS A 163 -8.88 21.92 0.12
N PRO A 164 -8.59 23.23 0.14
CA PRO A 164 -7.21 23.59 0.35
C PRO A 164 -6.73 22.63 1.42
N ILE A 165 -5.59 21.99 1.20
CA ILE A 165 -4.80 21.61 2.35
C ILE A 165 -4.62 22.95 3.04
N LEU A 166 -5.51 23.24 4.00
CA LEU A 166 -5.19 24.10 5.10
C LEU A 166 -4.03 23.33 5.71
N ILE A 167 -2.85 23.63 5.19
CA ILE A 167 -1.74 23.91 6.06
C ILE A 167 -2.34 25.02 6.92
N GLU A 168 -3.09 24.63 7.96
CA GLU A 168 -3.16 25.44 9.14
C GLU A 168 -1.70 25.80 9.33
N ASN A 169 -1.40 27.08 9.18
CA ASN A 169 -0.18 27.64 9.73
C ASN A 169 -0.28 27.25 11.20
N LYS A 170 0.25 26.05 11.52
CA LYS A 170 0.22 25.48 12.85
C LYS A 170 0.75 26.62 13.68
N THR A 171 -0.08 27.07 14.61
CA THR A 171 0.35 27.90 15.73
C THR A 171 1.73 27.39 16.12
N VAL A 172 2.73 28.27 16.00
CA VAL A 172 4.15 27.96 16.17
C VAL A 172 4.25 26.93 17.28
N SER A 173 4.70 25.72 16.92
CA SER A 173 4.72 24.59 17.84
C SER A 173 5.32 25.07 19.17
N PRO A 174 4.71 24.80 20.33
CA PRO A 174 5.29 25.20 21.63
C PRO A 174 6.70 24.62 21.82
N TYR A 175 7.10 23.66 20.98
CA TYR A 175 8.38 22.99 20.96
C TYR A 175 9.40 23.62 19.99
N GLU A 176 9.04 24.67 19.25
CA GLU A 176 9.93 25.39 18.34
C GLU A 176 11.27 25.82 18.99
N PRO A 177 11.31 26.31 20.25
CA PRO A 177 12.58 26.62 20.91
C PRO A 177 13.46 25.39 21.12
N VAL A 178 12.86 24.24 21.46
CA VAL A 178 13.57 22.98 21.68
C VAL A 178 14.13 22.45 20.36
N VAL A 179 13.30 22.46 19.30
CA VAL A 179 13.71 22.08 17.94
C VAL A 179 14.87 22.95 17.46
N LYS A 180 14.79 24.28 17.64
CA LYS A 180 15.87 25.22 17.26
C LYS A 180 17.18 24.97 18.01
N ILE A 181 17.12 24.64 19.30
CA ILE A 181 18.33 24.30 20.06
C ILE A 181 18.95 23.02 19.51
N LEU A 182 18.13 21.99 19.26
CA LEU A 182 18.60 20.70 18.78
C LEU A 182 19.21 20.81 17.37
N THR A 183 18.53 21.44 16.42
CA THR A 183 19.03 21.59 15.04
C THR A 183 20.22 22.54 14.92
N LYS A 184 20.43 23.44 15.90
CA LYS A 184 21.63 24.29 15.94
C LYS A 184 22.89 23.52 16.36
N HIS A 185 22.76 22.51 17.22
CA HIS A 185 23.91 21.82 17.81
C HIS A 185 24.16 20.44 17.20
N PHE A 186 23.17 19.86 16.53
CA PHE A 186 23.23 18.52 15.96
C PHE A 186 22.73 18.54 14.52
N ASN A 187 23.38 17.74 13.65
CA ASN A 187 22.94 17.55 12.27
C ASN A 187 21.78 16.55 12.22
N ILE A 188 20.59 17.04 12.59
CA ILE A 188 19.38 16.22 12.70
C ILE A 188 18.58 16.34 11.42
N GLU A 189 18.24 15.21 10.82
CA GLU A 189 17.40 15.14 9.62
C GLU A 189 15.92 15.09 10.00
N GLU A 190 15.59 14.26 11.00
CA GLU A 190 14.22 14.08 11.43
C GLU A 190 14.12 14.05 12.96
N ILE A 191 13.06 14.67 13.49
CA ILE A 191 12.72 14.69 14.91
C ILE A 191 11.32 14.12 15.07
N PHE A 192 11.20 13.01 15.78
CA PHE A 192 9.92 12.40 16.10
C PHE A 192 9.62 12.54 17.60
N LEU A 193 8.41 12.97 17.94
CA LEU A 193 7.92 12.91 19.31
C LEU A 193 7.41 11.49 19.58
N PHE A 194 8.18 10.73 20.36
CA PHE A 194 7.83 9.36 20.73
C PHE A 194 6.82 9.31 21.87
N ASN A 195 6.97 10.18 22.87
CA ASN A 195 6.06 10.24 24.01
C ASN A 195 6.09 11.63 24.69
N GLN A 196 5.00 12.01 25.35
CA GLN A 196 4.90 13.21 26.15
C GLN A 196 4.28 12.87 27.51
N GLN A 197 4.92 13.31 28.59
CA GLN A 197 4.40 13.13 29.95
C GLN A 197 4.29 14.47 30.66
N GLU A 198 3.25 14.61 31.47
CA GLU A 198 3.07 15.78 32.33
C GLU A 198 3.31 15.36 33.78
N ILE A 199 4.34 15.94 34.40
CA ILE A 199 4.67 15.71 35.79
C ILE A 199 4.21 16.93 36.59
N TYR A 200 3.42 16.66 37.62
CA TYR A 200 2.88 17.69 38.51
C TYR A 200 3.60 17.57 39.86
N SER A 201 4.37 18.60 40.22
CA SER A 201 5.07 18.68 41.50
C SER A 201 4.75 20.01 42.18
N ALA A 202 4.05 19.94 43.31
CA ALA A 202 3.85 20.95 44.37
C ALA A 202 3.53 22.41 43.99
N ASP A 203 3.31 22.74 42.71
CA ASP A 203 2.77 23.98 42.08
C ASP A 203 3.32 24.21 40.65
N GLN A 204 4.16 23.31 40.13
CA GLN A 204 4.71 23.39 38.78
C GLN A 204 4.23 22.22 37.91
N LYS A 205 3.75 22.55 36.71
CA LYS A 205 3.48 21.60 35.62
C LYS A 205 4.73 21.53 34.75
N THR A 206 5.38 20.36 34.72
CA THR A 206 6.53 20.10 33.85
C THR A 206 6.12 19.13 32.76
N THR A 207 6.29 19.55 31.50
CA THR A 207 6.10 18.65 30.34
C THR A 207 7.44 18.04 29.97
N VAL A 208 7.52 16.71 30.05
CA VAL A 208 8.67 15.92 29.61
C VAL A 208 8.40 15.38 28.21
N LEU A 209 9.32 15.64 27.29
CA LEU A 209 9.24 15.21 25.89
C LEU A 209 10.28 14.11 25.65
N TYR A 210 9.82 12.96 25.17
CA TYR A 210 10.66 11.88 24.70
C TYR A 210 10.77 11.99 23.18
N LEU A 211 11.91 12.46 22.71
CA LEU A 211 12.17 12.68 21.28
C LEU A 211 13.09 11.57 20.74
N LEU A 212 12.74 11.03 19.58
CA LEU A 212 13.64 10.24 18.74
C LEU A 212 14.27 11.18 17.72
N LEU A 213 15.59 11.23 17.71
CA LEU A 213 16.37 12.05 16.78
C LEU A 213 17.04 11.14 15.76
N ILE A 214 16.81 11.39 14.47
CA ILE A 214 17.51 10.72 13.38
C ILE A 214 18.55 11.70 12.84
N SER A 215 19.82 11.31 12.94
CA SER A 215 20.95 12.07 12.43
C SER A 215 21.83 11.18 11.56
N ASN A 216 22.28 11.68 10.43
CA ASN A 216 23.32 11.01 9.66
C ASN A 216 24.69 11.26 10.30
N LYS A 217 25.49 10.19 10.43
CA LYS A 217 26.91 10.32 10.75
C LYS A 217 27.61 10.95 9.56
N ILE A 218 28.42 11.98 9.82
CA ILE A 218 29.55 12.31 8.95
C ILE A 218 30.60 11.22 9.14
#